data_AF-A0A0F7KAN3-F1
#
_entry.id   AF-A0A0F7KAN3-F1
#
_cell.length_a   1.000
_cell.length_b   1.000
_cell.length_c   1.000
_cell.angle_alpha   90.00
_cell.angle_beta   90.00
_cell.angle_gamma   90.00
#
_symmetry.space_group_name_H-M   'P 1'
#
loop_
_entity.id
_entity.type
_entity.pdbx_description
1 polymer ?
#
loop_
_entity_poly.entity_id
_entity_poly.type
_entity_poly.pdbx_seq_one_letter_code
_entity_poly.pdbx_strand_id
1 'polypeptide(L)'
;MKLSDDKKSVSLSINETLSASELTTLIAELAVIRANMLPEVSMKPPIKKEDGTASLQDNPRLAIARLQDNRIRFWLRNAGLGWMIFDIPSDQVGPIRDYLIANTQTGTSDLFRDGNRNSNNLQ
;
A
#
# COMPACT_ATOMS: atom_id res chain seq x y z
N MET A 1 24.42 10.29 3.66
CA MET A 1 24.36 9.32 2.54
C MET A 1 24.61 10.06 1.24
N LYS A 2 25.44 9.55 0.33
CA LYS A 2 25.72 10.20 -0.97
C LYS A 2 25.51 9.21 -2.11
N LEU A 3 24.64 9.59 -3.06
CA LEU A 3 24.42 8.87 -4.31
C LEU A 3 25.62 9.11 -5.24
N SER A 4 26.11 8.06 -5.90
CA SER A 4 27.17 8.16 -6.90
C SER A 4 26.70 8.94 -8.14
N ASP A 5 27.64 9.55 -8.87
CA ASP A 5 27.31 10.34 -10.07
C ASP A 5 26.62 9.50 -11.15
N ASP A 6 26.97 8.22 -11.25
CA ASP A 6 26.33 7.25 -12.16
C ASP A 6 24.97 6.72 -11.67
N LYS A 7 24.55 7.14 -10.45
CA LYS A 7 23.32 6.74 -9.75
C LYS A 7 23.18 5.23 -9.47
N LYS A 8 24.24 4.45 -9.60
CA LYS A 8 24.21 2.98 -9.41
C LYS A 8 24.53 2.53 -8.00
N SER A 9 25.10 3.40 -7.17
CA SER A 9 25.54 3.04 -5.83
C SER A 9 25.31 4.18 -4.83
N VAL A 10 25.14 3.82 -3.56
CA VAL A 10 25.09 4.75 -2.44
C VAL A 10 26.06 4.29 -1.36
N SER A 11 26.84 5.21 -0.81
CA SER A 11 27.68 4.91 0.36
C SER A 11 26.93 5.23 1.64
N LEU A 12 26.87 4.24 2.53
CA LEU A 12 26.24 4.31 3.84
C LEU A 12 27.16 3.65 4.88
N SER A 13 27.37 4.34 6.00
CA SER A 13 28.06 3.82 7.18
C SER A 13 27.22 4.19 8.40
N ILE A 14 26.93 3.20 9.24
CA ILE A 14 26.13 3.37 10.46
C ILE A 14 26.97 2.82 11.61
N ASN A 15 27.58 3.72 12.39
CA ASN A 15 28.40 3.37 13.55
C ASN A 15 27.75 3.91 14.84
N GLU A 16 26.42 3.80 14.93
CA GLU A 16 25.63 4.38 16.00
C GLU A 16 24.46 3.44 16.36
N THR A 17 23.96 3.56 17.59
CA THR A 17 22.75 2.87 18.03
C THR A 17 21.55 3.75 17.73
N LEU A 18 20.63 3.24 16.91
CA LEU A 18 19.41 3.96 16.53
C LEU A 18 18.20 3.46 17.33
N SER A 19 17.36 4.37 17.80
CA SER A 19 16.01 4.07 18.25
C SER A 19 15.11 3.64 17.09
N ALA A 20 13.93 3.09 17.40
CA ALA A 20 12.97 2.68 16.38
C ALA A 20 12.49 3.85 15.50
N SER A 21 12.33 5.05 16.07
CA SER A 21 11.96 6.25 15.32
C SER A 21 13.08 6.71 14.39
N GLU A 22 14.33 6.71 14.87
CA GLU A 22 15.48 7.09 14.06
C GLU A 22 15.72 6.10 12.92
N LEU A 23 15.56 4.80 13.19
CA LEU A 23 15.62 3.77 12.16
C LEU A 23 14.51 3.95 11.11
N THR A 24 13.29 4.31 11.53
CA THR A 24 12.18 4.59 10.61
C THR A 24 12.48 5.78 9.71
N THR A 25 13.04 6.85 10.27
CA THR A 25 13.48 8.02 9.50
C THR A 25 14.56 7.64 8.49
N LEU A 26 15.56 6.86 8.90
CA LEU A 26 16.63 6.38 8.02
C LEU A 26 16.07 5.54 6.85
N ILE A 27 15.11 4.64 7.11
CA ILE A 27 14.45 3.85 6.06
C ILE A 27 13.74 4.77 5.06
N ALA A 28 13.04 5.80 5.52
CA ALA A 28 12.36 6.75 4.66
C ALA A 28 13.35 7.52 3.76
N GLU A 29 14.46 8.00 4.32
CA GLU A 29 15.52 8.67 3.55
C GLU A 29 16.17 7.74 2.52
N LEU A 30 16.45 6.49 2.91
CA LEU A 30 16.97 5.47 1.99
C LEU A 30 15.99 5.16 0.86
N ALA A 31 14.68 5.15 1.13
CA ALA A 31 13.66 4.95 0.10
C ALA A 31 13.66 6.08 -0.93
N VAL A 32 13.81 7.34 -0.48
CA VAL A 32 13.95 8.51 -1.37
C VAL A 32 15.19 8.39 -2.24
N ILE A 33 16.32 7.97 -1.67
CA ILE A 33 17.55 7.75 -2.44
C ILE A 33 17.32 6.63 -3.47
N ARG A 34 16.77 5.48 -3.06
CA ARG A 34 16.51 4.34 -3.93
C ARG A 34 15.61 4.72 -5.11
N ALA A 35 14.61 5.57 -4.91
CA ALA A 35 13.73 6.06 -5.97
C ALA A 35 14.48 6.84 -7.08
N ASN A 36 15.65 7.39 -6.76
CA ASN A 36 16.50 8.14 -7.69
C ASN A 36 17.68 7.31 -8.24
N MET A 37 17.81 6.04 -7.85
CA MET A 37 18.88 5.15 -8.29
C MET A 37 18.53 4.41 -9.59
N LEU A 38 19.57 4.03 -10.32
CA LEU A 38 19.48 3.11 -11.46
C LEU A 38 19.85 1.67 -11.05
N PRO A 39 19.16 0.65 -11.61
CA PRO A 39 18.00 0.77 -12.49
C PRO A 39 16.75 1.24 -11.74
N GLU A 40 15.82 1.83 -12.49
CA GLU A 40 14.52 2.23 -11.96
C GLU A 40 13.79 1.05 -11.31
N VAL A 41 12.93 1.35 -10.35
CA VAL A 41 12.07 0.33 -9.74
C VAL A 41 11.11 -0.18 -10.83
N SER A 42 11.11 -1.49 -11.04
CA SER A 42 10.24 -2.12 -12.04
C SER A 42 8.76 -1.78 -11.77
N MET A 43 8.06 -1.31 -12.80
CA MET A 43 6.61 -1.13 -12.78
C MET A 43 5.85 -2.47 -12.88
N LYS A 44 6.53 -3.55 -13.29
CA LYS A 44 5.94 -4.89 -13.34
C LYS A 44 6.01 -5.51 -11.95
N PRO A 45 4.90 -6.10 -11.45
CA PRO A 45 4.94 -6.83 -10.19
C PRO A 45 5.93 -8.01 -10.29
N PRO A 46 6.63 -8.35 -9.20
CA PRO A 46 7.54 -9.49 -9.19
C PRO A 46 6.78 -10.78 -9.45
N ILE A 47 7.36 -11.64 -10.29
CA ILE A 47 6.78 -12.94 -10.64
C ILE A 47 7.19 -14.00 -9.61
N LYS A 48 8.32 -13.82 -8.92
CA LYS A 48 8.87 -14.75 -7.93
C LYS A 48 9.03 -14.05 -6.58
N LYS A 49 8.71 -14.76 -5.50
CA LYS A 49 8.80 -14.23 -4.12
C LYS A 49 10.23 -13.93 -3.65
N GLU A 50 11.24 -14.51 -4.31
CA GLU A 50 12.62 -14.59 -3.80
C GLU A 50 13.61 -13.64 -4.49
N ASP A 51 13.18 -12.83 -5.45
CA ASP A 51 14.09 -11.92 -6.17
C ASP A 51 14.53 -10.70 -5.35
N GLY A 52 14.04 -10.57 -4.11
CA GLY A 52 14.37 -9.46 -3.21
C GLY A 52 13.78 -8.11 -3.65
N THR A 53 12.94 -8.08 -4.68
CA THR A 53 12.39 -6.84 -5.25
C THR A 53 11.08 -6.40 -4.60
N ALA A 54 10.47 -7.26 -3.77
CA ALA A 54 9.28 -6.92 -3.00
C ALA A 54 9.30 -7.51 -1.58
N SER A 55 8.58 -6.83 -0.69
CA SER A 55 8.27 -7.32 0.65
C SER A 55 6.92 -8.03 0.61
N LEU A 56 6.92 -9.34 0.91
CA LEU A 56 5.71 -10.12 1.13
C LEU A 56 5.41 -10.18 2.63
N GLN A 57 4.16 -9.93 3.00
CA GLN A 57 3.69 -10.11 4.36
C GLN A 57 2.31 -10.77 4.36
N ASP A 58 2.16 -11.82 5.15
CA ASP A 58 0.86 -12.44 5.40
C ASP A 58 0.02 -11.59 6.37
N ASN A 59 -1.31 -11.62 6.18
CA ASN A 59 -2.29 -10.89 7.00
C ASN A 59 -1.96 -9.39 7.20
N PRO A 60 -1.79 -8.60 6.13
CA PRO A 60 -1.59 -7.16 6.27
C PRO A 60 -2.86 -6.48 6.83
N ARG A 61 -2.69 -5.30 7.42
CA ARG A 61 -3.85 -4.44 7.72
C ARG A 61 -4.11 -3.51 6.54
N LEU A 62 -5.36 -3.48 6.09
CA LEU A 62 -5.85 -2.62 5.04
C LEU A 62 -6.96 -1.71 5.58
N ALA A 63 -6.89 -0.42 5.24
CA ALA A 63 -8.01 0.51 5.41
C ALA A 63 -8.24 1.27 4.09
N ILE A 64 -9.50 1.64 3.82
CA ILE A 64 -9.89 2.30 2.58
C ILE A 64 -10.86 3.43 2.92
N ALA A 65 -10.70 4.60 2.27
CA ALA A 65 -11.65 5.71 2.39
C ALA A 65 -11.79 6.45 1.05
N ARG A 66 -12.97 7.02 0.81
CA ARG A 66 -13.18 7.95 -0.30
C ARG A 66 -12.78 9.35 0.12
N LEU A 67 -12.02 10.03 -0.74
CA LEU A 67 -11.64 11.43 -0.57
C LEU A 67 -12.67 12.36 -1.23
N GLN A 68 -12.71 13.62 -0.80
CA GLN A 68 -13.65 14.63 -1.33
C GLN A 68 -13.42 14.93 -2.82
N ASP A 69 -12.19 14.76 -3.31
CA ASP A 69 -11.78 14.98 -4.69
C ASP A 69 -12.00 13.75 -5.61
N ASN A 70 -12.87 12.83 -5.18
CA ASN A 70 -13.24 11.62 -5.92
C ASN A 70 -12.10 10.59 -6.13
N ARG A 71 -11.02 10.69 -5.36
CA ARG A 71 -10.01 9.61 -5.23
C ARG A 71 -10.36 8.65 -4.11
N ILE A 72 -9.79 7.45 -4.15
CA ILE A 72 -9.86 6.44 -3.09
C ILE A 72 -8.50 6.32 -2.43
N ARG A 73 -8.42 6.55 -1.12
CA ARG A 73 -7.20 6.35 -0.34
C ARG A 73 -7.15 4.94 0.22
N PHE A 74 -6.06 4.25 -0.06
CA PHE A 74 -5.70 2.96 0.51
C PHE A 74 -4.59 3.15 1.53
N TRP A 75 -4.76 2.60 2.72
CA TRP A 75 -3.69 2.43 3.71
C TRP A 75 -3.36 0.94 3.81
N LEU A 76 -2.11 0.59 3.54
CA LEU A 76 -1.61 -0.78 3.68
C LEU A 76 -0.47 -0.79 4.70
N ARG A 77 -0.60 -1.61 5.74
CA ARG A 77 0.44 -1.75 6.76
C ARG A 77 1.41 -2.88 6.42
N ASN A 78 2.69 -2.53 6.30
CA ASN A 78 3.82 -3.45 6.31
C ASN A 78 4.55 -3.40 7.67
N ALA A 79 5.10 -4.53 8.11
CA ALA A 79 5.73 -4.71 9.41
C ALA A 79 7.10 -4.03 9.52
N GLY A 80 7.87 -4.03 8.43
CA GLY A 80 9.17 -3.40 8.37
C GLY A 80 9.12 -1.95 7.88
N LEU A 81 8.15 -1.61 7.01
CA LEU A 81 8.08 -0.30 6.36
C LEU A 81 7.01 0.63 6.93
N GLY A 82 6.16 0.14 7.84
CA GLY A 82 5.06 0.92 8.41
C GLY A 82 3.86 1.07 7.46
N TRP A 83 3.20 2.22 7.47
CA TRP A 83 2.02 2.48 6.65
C TRP A 83 2.39 3.03 5.27
N MET A 84 1.93 2.35 4.23
CA MET A 84 1.98 2.82 2.85
C MET A 84 0.61 3.38 2.49
N ILE A 85 0.57 4.58 1.93
CA ILE A 85 -0.67 5.30 1.63
C ILE A 85 -0.70 5.59 0.13
N PHE A 86 -1.79 5.20 -0.53
CA PHE A 86 -1.97 5.38 -1.98
C PHE A 86 -3.30 6.07 -2.25
N ASP A 87 -3.25 7.19 -2.98
CA ASP A 87 -4.44 7.87 -3.49
C ASP A 87 -4.67 7.46 -4.93
N ILE A 88 -5.68 6.63 -5.16
CA ILE A 88 -6.00 6.04 -6.46
C ILE A 88 -7.17 6.82 -7.09
N PRO A 89 -7.03 7.31 -8.33
CA PRO A 89 -8.14 7.84 -9.12
C PRO A 89 -9.30 6.83 -9.22
N SER A 90 -10.54 7.29 -9.08
CA SER A 90 -11.70 6.38 -9.03
C SER A 90 -11.93 5.58 -10.33
N ASP A 91 -11.50 6.10 -11.47
CA ASP A 91 -11.53 5.39 -12.77
C ASP A 91 -10.60 4.16 -12.79
N GLN A 92 -9.55 4.14 -11.97
CA GLN A 92 -8.64 3.00 -11.84
C GLN A 92 -9.12 1.95 -10.81
N VAL A 93 -10.14 2.27 -10.01
CA VAL A 93 -10.64 1.39 -8.93
C VAL A 93 -11.69 0.39 -9.41
N GLY A 94 -12.36 0.67 -10.53
CA GLY A 94 -13.37 -0.23 -11.14
C GLY A 94 -12.85 -1.67 -11.33
N PRO A 95 -11.70 -1.87 -12.00
CA PRO A 95 -11.10 -3.19 -12.15
C PRO A 95 -10.80 -3.91 -10.82
N ILE A 96 -10.39 -3.16 -9.78
CA ILE A 96 -10.11 -3.73 -8.44
C ILE A 96 -11.40 -4.27 -7.84
N ARG A 97 -12.49 -3.49 -7.88
CA ARG A 97 -13.82 -3.92 -7.41
C ARG A 97 -14.27 -5.19 -8.12
N ASP A 98 -14.21 -5.19 -9.45
CA ASP A 98 -14.75 -6.29 -10.26
C ASP A 98 -13.95 -7.59 -10.00
N TYR A 99 -12.63 -7.48 -9.87
CA TYR A 99 -11.78 -8.61 -9.50
C TYR A 99 -12.10 -9.15 -8.11
N LEU A 100 -12.26 -8.29 -7.11
CA LEU A 100 -12.60 -8.71 -5.74
C LEU A 100 -13.97 -9.40 -5.72
N ILE A 101 -15.00 -8.83 -6.35
CA ILE A 101 -16.33 -9.45 -6.46
C ILE A 101 -16.22 -10.86 -7.04
N ALA A 102 -15.53 -11.01 -8.17
CA ALA A 102 -15.40 -12.30 -8.87
C ALA A 102 -14.65 -13.37 -8.06
N ASN A 103 -13.79 -12.98 -7.11
CA ASN A 103 -12.88 -13.89 -6.42
C ASN A 103 -13.12 -14.01 -4.91
N THR A 104 -13.98 -13.17 -4.31
CA THR A 104 -14.29 -13.23 -2.87
C THR A 104 -15.75 -13.49 -2.57
N GLN A 105 -16.66 -13.42 -3.55
CA GLN A 105 -18.06 -13.74 -3.32
C GLN A 105 -18.35 -15.23 -3.56
N THR A 106 -18.73 -15.92 -2.49
CA THR A 106 -19.69 -17.01 -2.56
C THR A 106 -21.01 -16.52 -1.95
N GLY A 107 -21.91 -16.02 -2.80
CA GLY A 107 -23.26 -15.57 -2.41
C GLY A 107 -23.37 -14.10 -1.98
N THR A 108 -24.27 -13.37 -2.66
CA THR A 108 -24.83 -12.02 -2.41
C THR A 108 -24.00 -10.99 -1.63
N SER A 109 -23.54 -9.97 -2.36
CA SER A 109 -23.01 -8.73 -1.80
C SER A 109 -24.07 -7.94 -1.01
N ASP A 110 -23.81 -7.64 0.26
CA ASP A 110 -24.66 -6.78 1.12
C ASP A 110 -24.56 -5.27 0.80
N LEU A 111 -24.21 -4.89 -0.43
CA LEU A 111 -23.87 -3.49 -0.79
C LEU A 111 -25.05 -2.51 -0.86
N PHE A 112 -26.28 -2.94 -0.57
CA PHE A 112 -27.41 -2.05 -0.31
C PHE A 112 -28.27 -2.58 0.83
N ARG A 113 -27.76 -2.52 2.06
CA ARG A 113 -28.60 -2.62 3.26
C ARG A 113 -28.86 -1.23 3.85
N ASP A 114 -29.48 -0.37 3.05
CA ASP A 114 -30.19 0.80 3.55
C ASP A 114 -31.62 0.80 2.97
N GLY A 115 -32.60 0.78 3.88
CA GLY A 115 -33.96 1.22 3.58
C GLY A 115 -35.07 0.18 3.56
N ASN A 116 -35.34 -0.52 4.67
CA ASN A 116 -36.71 -0.54 5.21
C ASN A 116 -36.76 -0.94 6.69
N ARG A 117 -36.38 0.00 7.58
CA ARG A 117 -36.92 0.02 8.95
C ARG A 117 -37.91 1.17 9.03
N ASN A 118 -39.13 0.92 8.55
CA ASN A 118 -40.32 1.46 9.19
C ASN A 118 -41.57 0.72 8.71
N SER A 119 -42.16 -0.04 9.63
CA SER A 119 -43.61 -0.07 9.87
C SER A 119 -43.83 -0.68 11.24
N ASN A 120 -44.23 0.20 12.16
CA ASN A 120 -44.78 -0.15 13.47
C ASN A 120 -46.02 -1.05 13.32
N ASN A 121 -46.28 -1.81 14.40
CA ASN A 121 -47.61 -2.14 14.94
C ASN A 121 -48.55 -3.02 14.10
N LEU A 122 -48.83 -4.24 14.56
CA LEU A 122 -50.07 -4.66 15.23
C LEU A 122 -50.27 -6.19 15.16
N GLN A 123 -50.52 -6.75 16.36
CA GLN A 123 -51.11 -8.06 16.69
C GLN A 123 -50.29 -9.33 16.46
#